data_AF-A0A9D2LRM6-F1
#
_entry.id   AF-A0A9D2LRM6-F1
#
_cell.length_a   1.000
_cell.length_b   1.000
_cell.length_c   1.000
_cell.angle_alpha   90.00
_cell.angle_beta   90.00
_cell.angle_gamma   90.00
#
_symmetry.space_group_name_H-M   'P 1'
#
loop_
_entity.id
_entity.type
_entity.pdbx_description
1 polymer ?
#
loop_
_entity_poly.entity_id
_entity_poly.type
_entity_poly.pdbx_seq_one_letter_code
_entity_poly.pdbx_strand_id
1 'polypeptide(L)'
;MIREICFIAGQNFSGWHKKGRIWMSFALGLVLCLMLSDQMLAKAQTYEAAVQIFEPFIWTFGNGQSVLLSTLLLLVLFADMPFINQVVPYRLIRTTRKIWLAGQVLYVVLSVVIYNLFLFLVEAVIAFPWAYTGNVWSETSAAFAYSKEGLAAVPVSLKTMEISMPYECAAKVFLLMLLYSLFIASLMLLLNLTAGNGAGVLGAILINLYGYLLSPKLIQQIFDIPSGTLYRANVLCGWLSPLNHATFPLHNFGYDYLPEIWMSVVLFLAAIALLLILSAVRMGKYNFTFAQVEE
;
A
#
# COMPACT_ATOMS: atom_id res chain seq x y z
N MET A 1 -7.34 -21.07 21.32
CA MET A 1 -7.72 -20.08 20.29
C MET A 1 -6.57 -19.15 19.89
N ILE A 2 -6.18 -18.13 20.67
CA ILE A 2 -5.12 -17.16 20.25
C ILE A 2 -3.78 -17.85 19.95
N ARG A 3 -3.35 -18.77 20.83
CA ARG A 3 -2.11 -19.55 20.65
C ARG A 3 -2.10 -20.36 19.35
N GLU A 4 -3.26 -20.87 18.92
CA GLU A 4 -3.39 -21.66 17.68
C GLU A 4 -3.34 -20.76 16.45
N ILE A 5 -3.97 -19.59 16.51
CA ILE A 5 -3.91 -18.56 15.45
C ILE A 5 -2.45 -18.14 15.21
N CYS A 6 -1.72 -17.81 16.29
CA CYS A 6 -0.31 -17.45 16.22
C CYS A 6 0.56 -18.60 15.70
N PHE A 7 0.26 -19.84 16.10
CA PHE A 7 0.99 -21.01 15.61
C PHE A 7 0.81 -21.23 14.10
N ILE A 8 -0.42 -21.08 13.59
CA ILE A 8 -0.72 -21.16 12.15
C ILE A 8 0.04 -20.08 11.38
N ALA A 9 -0.03 -18.83 11.87
CA ALA A 9 0.69 -17.72 11.25
C ALA A 9 2.21 -17.94 11.27
N GLY A 10 2.77 -18.35 12.41
CA GLY A 10 4.20 -18.62 12.58
C GLY A 10 4.72 -19.73 11.67
N GLN A 11 3.90 -20.75 11.38
CA GLN A 11 4.30 -21.78 10.43
C GLN A 11 4.29 -21.31 8.98
N ASN A 12 3.34 -20.47 8.59
CA ASN A 12 3.38 -19.83 7.28
C ASN A 12 4.66 -18.98 7.12
N PHE A 13 5.05 -18.23 8.16
CA PHE A 13 6.32 -17.51 8.20
C PHE A 13 7.55 -18.42 8.16
N SER A 14 7.51 -19.56 8.86
CA SER A 14 8.60 -20.53 8.79
C SER A 14 8.82 -21.07 7.38
N GLY A 15 7.81 -21.04 6.51
CA GLY A 15 7.95 -21.42 5.10
C GLY A 15 8.65 -20.37 4.23
N TRP A 16 8.92 -19.16 4.74
CA TRP A 16 9.39 -18.04 3.91
C TRP A 16 10.73 -18.30 3.25
N HIS A 17 11.68 -18.81 4.02
CA HIS A 17 13.04 -19.06 3.54
C HIS A 17 13.09 -20.05 2.35
N LYS A 18 12.09 -20.94 2.23
CA LYS A 18 12.03 -21.94 1.15
C LYS A 18 11.37 -21.41 -0.12
N LYS A 19 10.61 -20.31 -0.04
CA LYS A 19 9.83 -19.79 -1.17
C LYS A 19 10.60 -18.69 -1.88
N GLY A 20 11.21 -19.02 -3.02
CA GLY A 20 11.94 -18.06 -3.86
C GLY A 20 11.13 -16.82 -4.23
N ARG A 21 9.80 -16.95 -4.39
CA ARG A 21 8.89 -15.83 -4.67
C ARG A 21 8.95 -14.71 -3.64
N ILE A 22 9.08 -15.05 -2.35
CA ILE A 22 9.12 -14.04 -1.29
C ILE A 22 10.37 -13.20 -1.42
N TRP A 23 11.52 -13.85 -1.60
CA TRP A 23 12.79 -13.17 -1.89
C TRP A 23 12.72 -12.33 -3.16
N MET A 24 12.07 -12.82 -4.22
CA MET A 24 11.85 -12.03 -5.43
C MET A 24 11.00 -10.78 -5.16
N SER A 25 9.92 -10.86 -4.38
CA SER A 25 9.10 -9.69 -4.02
C SER A 25 9.90 -8.64 -3.25
N PHE A 26 10.75 -9.05 -2.30
CA PHE A 26 11.62 -8.14 -1.58
C PHE A 26 12.72 -7.54 -2.48
N ALA A 27 13.32 -8.34 -3.36
CA ALA A 27 14.31 -7.87 -4.33
C ALA A 27 13.70 -6.86 -5.32
N LEU A 28 12.50 -7.13 -5.85
CA LEU A 28 11.78 -6.20 -6.71
C LEU A 28 11.37 -4.93 -5.95
N GLY A 29 10.98 -5.05 -4.67
CA GLY A 29 10.71 -3.91 -3.81
C GLY A 29 11.95 -3.02 -3.62
N LEU A 30 13.12 -3.64 -3.44
CA LEU A 30 14.39 -2.93 -3.36
C LEU A 30 14.74 -2.22 -4.67
N VAL A 31 14.59 -2.90 -5.81
CA VAL A 31 14.79 -2.30 -7.13
C VAL A 31 13.84 -1.12 -7.35
N LEU A 32 12.57 -1.26 -6.94
CA LEU A 32 11.59 -0.17 -7.02
C LEU A 32 12.01 1.04 -6.18
N CYS A 33 12.48 0.83 -4.94
CA CYS A 33 13.00 1.93 -4.12
C CYS A 33 14.21 2.61 -4.78
N LEU A 34 15.16 1.83 -5.31
CA LEU A 34 16.32 2.38 -6.02
C LEU A 34 15.90 3.21 -7.25
N MET A 35 14.98 2.70 -8.08
CA MET A 35 14.53 3.40 -9.28
C MET A 35 13.77 4.70 -8.95
N LEU A 36 12.93 4.70 -7.93
CA LEU A 36 12.14 5.89 -7.56
C LEU A 36 12.97 6.92 -6.81
N SER A 37 13.91 6.46 -5.97
CA SER A 37 14.83 7.33 -5.22
C SER A 37 15.88 8.00 -6.13
N ASP A 38 16.22 7.43 -7.29
CA ASP A 38 17.22 7.98 -8.22
C ASP A 38 16.88 9.42 -8.66
N GLN A 39 15.61 9.70 -8.94
CA GLN A 39 15.15 11.05 -9.27
C GLN A 39 15.34 12.03 -8.11
N MET A 40 15.22 11.54 -6.87
CA MET A 40 15.41 12.37 -5.67
C MET A 40 16.88 12.56 -5.33
N LEU A 41 17.68 11.52 -5.45
CA LEU A 41 19.13 11.57 -5.27
C LEU A 41 19.80 12.51 -6.27
N ALA A 42 19.40 12.45 -7.55
CA ALA A 42 19.91 13.37 -8.57
C ALA A 42 19.59 14.84 -8.24
N LYS A 43 18.41 15.11 -7.68
CA LYS A 43 18.03 16.46 -7.23
C LYS A 43 18.81 16.87 -5.97
N ALA A 44 18.96 15.98 -5.00
CA ALA A 44 19.76 16.24 -3.80
C ALA A 44 21.21 16.59 -4.14
N GLN A 45 21.82 15.87 -5.09
CA GLN A 45 23.16 16.15 -5.60
C GLN A 45 23.26 17.49 -6.33
N THR A 46 22.22 17.88 -7.07
CA THR A 46 22.20 19.16 -7.81
C THR A 46 22.16 20.37 -6.87
N TYR A 47 21.53 20.24 -5.70
CA TYR A 47 21.40 21.32 -4.72
C TYR A 47 22.47 21.29 -3.61
N GLU A 48 23.39 20.30 -3.62
CA GLU A 48 24.43 20.09 -2.59
C GLU A 48 23.93 20.16 -1.13
N ALA A 49 22.65 19.90 -0.88
CA ALA A 49 22.05 20.07 0.44
C ALA A 49 21.70 18.73 1.10
N ALA A 50 21.85 18.68 2.43
CA ALA A 50 21.46 17.52 3.22
C ALA A 50 19.95 17.35 3.21
N VAL A 51 19.49 16.10 3.09
CA VAL A 51 18.07 15.71 3.04
C VAL A 51 17.66 15.13 4.39
N GLN A 52 16.42 15.32 4.85
CA GLN A 52 15.98 14.66 6.09
C GLN A 52 15.81 13.15 5.83
N ILE A 53 16.18 12.29 6.79
CA ILE A 53 16.23 10.83 6.58
C ILE A 53 14.93 10.18 6.07
N PHE A 54 13.76 10.77 6.34
CA PHE A 54 12.45 10.25 5.91
C PHE A 54 11.82 11.01 4.74
N GLU A 55 12.44 12.11 4.29
CA GLU A 55 11.96 12.85 3.12
C GLU A 55 11.91 12.00 1.86
N PRO A 56 12.91 11.15 1.55
CA PRO A 56 12.84 10.26 0.39
C PRO A 56 11.63 9.33 0.45
N PHE A 57 11.29 8.80 1.64
CA PHE A 57 10.09 7.99 1.81
C PHE A 57 8.80 8.79 1.57
N ILE A 58 8.70 10.01 2.11
CA ILE A 58 7.53 10.89 1.91
C ILE A 58 7.36 11.23 0.43
N TRP A 59 8.47 11.48 -0.25
CA TRP A 59 8.51 11.86 -1.66
C TRP A 59 8.16 10.71 -2.58
N THR A 60 8.78 9.56 -2.37
CA THR A 60 8.53 8.35 -3.15
C THR A 60 7.10 7.87 -2.94
N PHE A 61 6.69 7.62 -1.69
CA PHE A 61 5.41 6.99 -1.37
C PHE A 61 4.28 7.98 -1.07
N GLY A 62 4.54 9.29 -1.11
CA GLY A 62 3.49 10.29 -1.16
C GLY A 62 2.77 10.32 -2.52
N ASN A 63 3.40 9.83 -3.59
CA ASN A 63 2.79 9.74 -4.91
C ASN A 63 1.94 8.47 -5.07
N GLY A 64 0.70 8.63 -5.51
CA GLY A 64 -0.22 7.51 -5.76
C GLY A 64 0.30 6.49 -6.78
N GLN A 65 1.10 6.90 -7.77
CA GLN A 65 1.69 5.96 -8.74
C GLN A 65 2.69 5.01 -8.09
N SER A 66 3.56 5.52 -7.21
CA SER A 66 4.52 4.71 -6.46
C SER A 66 3.82 3.76 -5.48
N VAL A 67 2.79 4.26 -4.80
CA VAL A 67 1.94 3.42 -3.92
C VAL A 67 1.30 2.30 -4.73
N LEU A 68 0.72 2.60 -5.89
CA LEU A 68 0.16 1.59 -6.80
C LEU A 68 1.21 0.53 -7.18
N LEU A 69 2.39 0.95 -7.66
CA LEU A 69 3.45 0.02 -8.06
C LEU A 69 3.89 -0.90 -6.89
N SER A 70 4.03 -0.34 -5.68
CA SER A 70 4.36 -1.14 -4.49
C SER A 70 3.27 -2.15 -4.14
N THR A 71 1.99 -1.78 -4.29
CA THR A 71 0.89 -2.73 -4.06
C THR A 71 0.74 -3.78 -5.15
N LEU A 72 1.17 -3.51 -6.39
CA LEU A 72 1.25 -4.52 -7.43
C LEU A 72 2.35 -5.56 -7.12
N LEU A 73 3.49 -5.14 -6.57
CA LEU A 73 4.52 -6.07 -6.09
C LEU A 73 4.04 -6.93 -4.93
N LEU A 74 3.17 -6.37 -4.07
CA LEU A 74 2.53 -7.09 -2.99
C LEU A 74 1.63 -8.24 -3.51
N LEU A 75 1.07 -8.14 -4.72
CA LEU A 75 0.32 -9.24 -5.34
C LEU A 75 1.20 -10.47 -5.57
N VAL A 76 2.47 -10.28 -5.93
CA VAL A 76 3.43 -11.36 -6.11
C VAL A 76 3.66 -12.08 -4.77
N LEU A 77 3.71 -11.35 -3.67
CA LEU A 77 3.85 -11.94 -2.34
C LEU A 77 2.65 -12.86 -1.98
N PHE A 78 1.44 -12.41 -2.32
CA PHE A 78 0.17 -13.06 -1.97
C PHE A 78 -0.47 -13.89 -3.10
N ALA A 79 0.25 -14.19 -4.18
CA ALA A 79 -0.30 -14.87 -5.35
C ALA A 79 -0.94 -16.25 -5.05
N ASP A 80 -0.46 -16.97 -4.03
CA ASP A 80 -1.02 -18.28 -3.62
C ASP A 80 -2.05 -18.17 -2.49
N MET A 81 -2.57 -16.98 -2.18
CA MET A 81 -3.54 -16.84 -1.11
C MET A 81 -4.89 -17.41 -1.55
N PRO A 82 -5.67 -18.08 -0.67
CA PRO A 82 -5.29 -18.55 0.65
C PRO A 82 -4.25 -19.67 0.58
N PHE A 83 -3.26 -19.64 1.47
CA PHE A 83 -2.11 -20.56 1.46
C PHE A 83 -2.52 -22.00 1.82
N ILE A 84 -3.10 -22.69 0.85
CA ILE A 84 -3.56 -24.07 0.97
C ILE A 84 -2.40 -24.98 0.59
N ASN A 85 -1.65 -25.43 1.60
CA ASN A 85 -0.67 -26.50 1.46
C ASN A 85 -1.36 -27.86 1.67
N GLN A 86 -0.73 -28.95 1.23
CA GLN A 86 -1.22 -30.33 1.46
C GLN A 86 -1.47 -30.67 2.94
N VAL A 87 -0.87 -29.92 3.88
CA VAL A 87 -1.03 -30.08 5.33
C VAL A 87 -2.29 -29.39 5.88
N VAL A 88 -2.87 -28.45 5.13
CA VAL A 88 -4.02 -27.64 5.57
C VAL A 88 -5.29 -28.48 5.78
N PRO A 89 -5.67 -29.40 4.86
CA PRO A 89 -6.84 -30.26 5.05
C PRO A 89 -6.77 -31.11 6.33
N TYR A 90 -5.61 -31.71 6.62
CA TYR A 90 -5.39 -32.50 7.85
C TYR A 90 -5.53 -31.66 9.13
N ARG A 91 -5.24 -30.36 9.07
CA ARG A 91 -5.42 -29.45 10.21
C ARG A 91 -6.85 -29.01 10.42
N LEU A 92 -7.61 -28.86 9.35
CA LEU A 92 -9.02 -28.49 9.42
C LEU A 92 -9.89 -29.60 10.04
N ILE A 93 -9.37 -30.83 10.11
CA ILE A 93 -9.96 -31.92 10.91
C ILE A 93 -9.76 -31.67 12.42
N ARG A 94 -8.63 -31.07 12.82
CA ARG A 94 -8.26 -30.83 14.22
C ARG A 94 -8.60 -29.41 14.73
N THR A 95 -8.95 -28.48 13.84
CA THR A 95 -9.21 -27.07 14.15
C THR A 95 -10.44 -26.56 13.41
N THR A 96 -11.09 -25.51 13.92
CA THR A 96 -12.25 -24.93 13.23
C THR A 96 -11.81 -24.04 12.06
N ARG A 97 -12.63 -24.01 10.99
CA ARG A 97 -12.40 -23.16 9.80
C ARG A 97 -12.19 -21.67 10.14
N LYS A 98 -12.87 -21.18 11.19
CA LYS A 98 -12.75 -19.80 11.70
C LYS A 98 -11.37 -19.52 12.30
N ILE A 99 -10.83 -20.43 13.10
CA ILE A 99 -9.49 -20.29 13.70
C ILE A 99 -8.41 -20.33 12.62
N TRP A 100 -8.58 -21.21 11.62
CA TRP A 100 -7.66 -21.27 10.50
C TRP A 100 -7.66 -19.97 9.68
N LEU A 101 -8.84 -19.44 9.33
CA LEU A 101 -8.94 -18.17 8.62
C LEU A 101 -8.33 -17.01 9.43
N ALA A 102 -8.59 -16.95 10.73
CA ALA A 102 -7.98 -15.94 11.59
C ALA A 102 -6.45 -16.01 11.59
N GLY A 103 -5.88 -17.23 11.56
CA GLY A 103 -4.42 -17.43 11.41
C GLY A 103 -3.89 -16.94 10.07
N GLN A 104 -4.64 -17.15 8.97
CA GLN A 104 -4.28 -16.63 7.65
C GLN A 104 -4.37 -15.10 7.60
N VAL A 105 -5.43 -14.51 8.16
CA VAL A 105 -5.58 -13.04 8.25
C VAL A 105 -4.45 -12.43 9.06
N LEU A 106 -4.11 -13.00 10.23
CA LEU A 106 -3.00 -12.53 11.05
C LEU A 106 -1.67 -12.59 10.27
N TYR A 107 -1.42 -13.69 9.57
CA TYR A 107 -0.24 -13.82 8.72
C TYR A 107 -0.20 -12.75 7.62
N VAL A 108 -1.31 -12.51 6.92
CA VAL A 108 -1.40 -11.49 5.87
C VAL A 108 -1.12 -10.10 6.44
N VAL A 109 -1.76 -9.74 7.55
CA VAL A 109 -1.56 -8.45 8.22
C VAL A 109 -0.08 -8.25 8.58
N LEU A 110 0.53 -9.23 9.26
CA LEU A 110 1.94 -9.17 9.64
C LEU A 110 2.86 -9.09 8.42
N SER A 111 2.56 -9.84 7.36
CA SER A 111 3.36 -9.84 6.13
C SER A 111 3.32 -8.49 5.41
N VAL A 112 2.14 -7.87 5.36
CA VAL A 112 1.97 -6.51 4.79
C VAL A 112 2.74 -5.49 5.63
N VAL A 113 2.68 -5.57 6.97
CA VAL A 113 3.44 -4.70 7.87
C VAL A 113 4.95 -4.85 7.64
N ILE A 114 5.46 -6.09 7.59
CA ILE A 114 6.88 -6.37 7.33
C ILE A 114 7.31 -5.80 5.97
N TYR A 115 6.49 -5.98 4.93
CA TYR A 115 6.80 -5.45 3.60
C TYR A 115 6.85 -3.92 3.57
N ASN A 116 5.88 -3.24 4.19
CA ASN A 116 5.88 -1.78 4.25
C ASN A 116 7.04 -1.24 5.10
N LEU A 117 7.34 -1.88 6.24
CA LEU A 117 8.51 -1.54 7.05
C LEU A 117 9.82 -1.74 6.29
N PHE A 118 9.92 -2.79 5.48
CA PHE A 118 11.07 -3.01 4.62
C PHE A 118 11.25 -1.85 3.62
N LEU A 119 10.21 -1.44 2.91
CA LEU A 119 10.29 -0.31 1.98
C LEU A 119 10.69 1.00 2.70
N PHE A 120 10.09 1.26 3.87
CA PHE A 120 10.43 2.40 4.71
C PHE A 120 11.91 2.41 5.14
N LEU A 121 12.44 1.26 5.57
CA LEU A 121 13.83 1.14 5.99
C LEU A 121 14.81 1.23 4.81
N VAL A 122 14.47 0.65 3.66
CA VAL A 122 15.31 0.73 2.45
C VAL A 122 15.46 2.18 2.01
N GLU A 123 14.37 2.95 1.98
CA GLU A 123 14.42 4.40 1.67
C GLU A 123 15.32 5.16 2.65
N ALA A 124 15.19 4.89 3.96
CA ALA A 124 16.04 5.53 4.97
C ALA A 124 17.53 5.16 4.81
N VAL A 125 17.84 3.92 4.42
CA VAL A 125 19.21 3.46 4.16
C VAL A 125 19.79 4.11 2.90
N ILE A 126 18.98 4.27 1.85
CA ILE A 126 19.39 4.96 0.62
C ILE A 126 19.68 6.44 0.91
N ALA A 127 18.88 7.07 1.77
CA ALA A 127 19.05 8.47 2.17
C ALA A 127 20.28 8.70 3.05
N PHE A 128 20.70 7.68 3.81
CA PHE A 128 21.71 7.78 4.88
C PHE A 128 22.98 8.56 4.53
N PRO A 129 23.60 8.43 3.33
CA PRO A 129 24.85 9.13 3.01
C PRO A 129 24.72 10.66 2.97
N TRP A 130 23.51 11.19 2.76
CA TRP A 130 23.21 12.63 2.68
C TRP A 130 22.21 13.09 3.74
N ALA A 131 21.91 12.22 4.72
CA ALA A 131 20.79 12.44 5.62
C ALA A 131 21.16 13.17 6.91
N TYR A 132 20.25 14.03 7.36
CA TYR A 132 20.21 14.53 8.74
C TYR A 132 18.94 14.05 9.48
N THR A 133 18.99 14.04 10.81
CA THR A 133 17.95 13.49 11.69
C THR A 133 17.04 14.55 12.34
N GLY A 134 17.25 15.82 12.02
CA GLY A 134 16.43 16.92 12.53
C GLY A 134 14.98 16.82 12.03
N ASN A 135 14.01 17.21 12.88
CA ASN A 135 12.59 17.29 12.50
C ASN A 135 12.26 18.63 11.83
N VAL A 136 12.99 18.94 10.78
CA VAL A 136 12.85 20.15 9.96
C VAL A 136 12.92 19.70 8.50
N TRP A 137 12.23 20.40 7.62
CA TRP A 137 12.30 20.13 6.18
C TRP A 137 13.62 20.63 5.59
N SER A 138 14.19 19.86 4.66
CA SER A 138 15.43 20.21 3.97
C SER A 138 15.25 21.37 3.00
N GLU A 139 16.35 22.06 2.73
CA GLU A 139 16.41 23.11 1.71
C GLU A 139 16.12 22.54 0.30
N THR A 140 16.57 21.31 0.03
CA THR A 140 16.19 20.56 -1.18
C THR A 140 14.69 20.39 -1.31
N SER A 141 14.02 20.10 -0.19
CA SER A 141 12.58 19.93 -0.19
C SER A 141 11.84 21.23 -0.43
N ALA A 142 12.29 22.31 0.20
CA ALA A 142 11.73 23.63 -0.03
C ALA A 142 11.94 24.08 -1.48
N ALA A 143 13.17 23.94 -2.00
CA ALA A 143 13.51 24.30 -3.38
C ALA A 143 12.64 23.53 -4.40
N PHE A 144 12.43 22.23 -4.17
CA PHE A 144 11.55 21.42 -5.01
C PHE A 144 10.09 21.87 -4.95
N ALA A 145 9.57 22.14 -3.75
CA ALA A 145 8.21 22.58 -3.55
C ALA A 145 7.92 23.93 -4.23
N TYR A 146 8.87 24.86 -4.21
CA TYR A 146 8.76 26.17 -4.90
C TYR A 146 9.11 26.14 -6.40
N SER A 147 9.61 25.01 -6.92
CA SER A 147 9.94 24.88 -8.34
C SER A 147 8.67 24.83 -9.22
N LYS A 148 8.77 25.30 -10.48
CA LYS A 148 7.67 25.21 -11.47
C LYS A 148 7.19 23.77 -11.70
N GLU A 149 8.08 22.79 -11.52
CA GLU A 149 7.76 21.36 -11.58
C GLU A 149 6.96 20.90 -10.36
N GLY A 150 7.30 21.36 -9.16
CA GLY A 150 6.54 21.10 -7.92
C GLY A 150 5.14 21.70 -7.95
N LEU A 151 5.02 22.93 -8.46
CA LEU A 151 3.76 23.65 -8.64
C LEU A 151 2.81 22.96 -9.64
N ALA A 152 3.34 22.35 -10.71
CA ALA A 152 2.56 21.60 -11.70
C ALA A 152 2.31 20.13 -11.27
N ALA A 153 3.22 19.54 -10.51
CA ALA A 153 3.12 18.15 -10.10
C ALA A 153 2.09 17.97 -8.98
N VAL A 154 2.14 18.79 -7.91
CA VAL A 154 1.11 18.85 -6.85
C VAL A 154 1.28 20.14 -6.03
N PRO A 155 0.35 21.13 -6.06
CA PRO A 155 0.38 22.31 -5.18
C PRO A 155 0.26 21.99 -3.68
N VAL A 156 0.08 20.71 -3.34
CA VAL A 156 -0.06 20.21 -1.96
C VAL A 156 1.29 19.84 -1.33
N SER A 157 2.41 19.77 -2.06
CA SER A 157 3.73 19.63 -1.41
C SER A 157 4.09 20.85 -0.55
N LEU A 158 3.87 22.06 -1.06
CA LEU A 158 4.01 23.30 -0.30
C LEU A 158 3.05 23.35 0.90
N LYS A 159 1.76 23.07 0.67
CA LYS A 159 0.75 23.01 1.75
C LYS A 159 1.12 21.98 2.82
N THR A 160 1.70 20.85 2.42
CA THR A 160 2.15 19.78 3.33
C THR A 160 3.29 20.26 4.24
N MET A 161 4.27 20.95 3.66
CA MET A 161 5.42 21.47 4.38
C MET A 161 5.04 22.58 5.36
N GLU A 162 4.01 23.38 5.04
CA GLU A 162 3.51 24.45 5.91
C GLU A 162 2.75 23.94 7.14
N ILE A 163 2.14 22.75 7.05
CA ILE A 163 1.14 22.29 8.04
C ILE A 163 1.64 21.09 8.85
N SER A 164 2.72 20.44 8.44
CA SER A 164 3.23 19.26 9.15
C SER A 164 4.75 19.17 9.13
N MET A 165 5.31 18.62 10.21
CA MET A 165 6.74 18.31 10.29
C MET A 165 7.06 16.97 9.60
N PRO A 166 8.29 16.75 9.12
CA PRO A 166 8.67 15.54 8.36
C PRO A 166 8.31 14.22 9.05
N TYR A 167 8.53 14.11 10.36
CA TYR A 167 8.23 12.87 11.10
C TYR A 167 6.72 12.58 11.15
N GLU A 168 5.90 13.60 11.36
CA GLU A 168 4.44 13.44 11.37
C GLU A 168 3.91 13.11 9.97
N CYS A 169 4.47 13.74 8.94
CA CYS A 169 4.13 13.47 7.55
C CYS A 169 4.50 12.03 7.16
N ALA A 170 5.71 11.59 7.48
CA ALA A 170 6.17 10.22 7.26
C ALA A 170 5.26 9.18 7.93
N ALA A 171 4.85 9.43 9.18
CA ALA A 171 3.92 8.55 9.89
C ALA A 171 2.55 8.47 9.21
N LYS A 172 2.01 9.60 8.71
CA LYS A 172 0.74 9.64 7.99
C LYS A 172 0.84 8.93 6.63
N VAL A 173 1.90 9.15 5.86
CA VAL A 173 2.15 8.47 4.58
C VAL A 173 2.27 6.95 4.81
N PHE A 174 3.07 6.54 5.79
CA PHE A 174 3.23 5.13 6.14
C PHE A 174 1.89 4.48 6.54
N LEU A 175 1.09 5.17 7.36
CA LEU A 175 -0.22 4.68 7.78
C LEU A 175 -1.17 4.50 6.59
N LEU A 176 -1.25 5.49 5.70
CA LEU A 176 -2.12 5.42 4.51
C LEU A 176 -1.69 4.29 3.57
N MET A 177 -0.38 4.16 3.31
CA MET A 177 0.18 3.09 2.48
C MET A 177 -0.07 1.70 3.08
N LEU A 178 0.06 1.58 4.40
CA LEU A 178 -0.22 0.34 5.14
C LEU A 178 -1.70 -0.03 5.01
N LEU A 179 -2.61 0.91 5.26
CA LEU A 179 -4.07 0.68 5.18
C LEU A 179 -4.51 0.32 3.76
N TYR A 180 -3.98 1.00 2.74
CA TYR A 180 -4.26 0.66 1.35
C TYR A 180 -3.75 -0.75 0.98
N SER A 181 -2.53 -1.10 1.39
CA SER A 181 -1.98 -2.44 1.19
C SER A 181 -2.83 -3.53 1.87
N LEU A 182 -3.30 -3.27 3.10
CA LEU A 182 -4.19 -4.17 3.84
C LEU A 182 -5.56 -4.29 3.17
N PHE A 183 -6.10 -3.18 2.65
CA PHE A 183 -7.35 -3.18 1.88
C PHE A 183 -7.23 -4.08 0.66
N ILE A 184 -6.18 -3.91 -0.17
CA ILE A 184 -5.92 -4.75 -1.34
C ILE A 184 -5.76 -6.23 -0.93
N ALA A 185 -4.96 -6.51 0.11
CA ALA A 185 -4.76 -7.87 0.57
C ALA A 185 -6.06 -8.53 1.08
N SER A 186 -6.91 -7.77 1.80
CA SER A 186 -8.21 -8.28 2.28
C SER A 186 -9.19 -8.52 1.11
N LEU A 187 -9.17 -7.67 0.08
CA LEU A 187 -9.94 -7.85 -1.14
C LEU A 187 -9.51 -9.11 -1.89
N MET A 188 -8.19 -9.30 -2.06
CA MET A 188 -7.64 -10.51 -2.67
C MET A 188 -8.09 -11.76 -1.92
N LEU A 189 -8.06 -11.74 -0.59
CA LEU A 189 -8.46 -12.89 0.24
C LEU A 189 -9.93 -13.25 -0.01
N LEU A 190 -10.81 -12.25 0.00
CA LEU A 190 -12.23 -12.45 -0.27
C LEU A 190 -12.46 -13.06 -1.66
N LEU A 191 -11.86 -12.46 -2.69
CA LEU A 191 -12.03 -12.88 -4.08
C LEU A 191 -11.46 -14.29 -4.34
N ASN A 192 -10.33 -14.61 -3.72
CA ASN A 192 -9.75 -15.96 -3.82
C ASN A 192 -10.63 -17.01 -3.14
N LEU A 193 -11.31 -16.65 -2.04
CA LEU A 193 -12.27 -17.52 -1.38
C LEU A 193 -13.60 -17.65 -2.14
N THR A 194 -14.00 -16.66 -2.93
CA THR A 194 -15.27 -16.68 -3.66
C THR A 194 -15.17 -17.37 -5.03
N ALA A 195 -14.14 -17.02 -5.80
CA ALA A 195 -14.01 -17.36 -7.23
C ALA A 195 -12.67 -18.03 -7.59
N GLY A 196 -11.83 -18.36 -6.60
CA GLY A 196 -10.56 -19.08 -6.78
C GLY A 196 -9.33 -18.17 -6.92
N ASN A 197 -8.13 -18.75 -6.85
CA ASN A 197 -6.86 -18.02 -6.67
C ASN A 197 -6.55 -16.96 -7.75
N GLY A 198 -7.03 -17.14 -8.98
CA GLY A 198 -6.85 -16.16 -10.05
C GLY A 198 -7.72 -14.90 -9.90
N ALA A 199 -8.88 -15.02 -9.24
CA ALA A 199 -9.85 -13.94 -9.14
C ALA A 199 -9.36 -12.79 -8.23
N GLY A 200 -8.63 -13.08 -7.15
CA GLY A 200 -8.08 -12.07 -6.27
C GLY A 200 -6.94 -11.28 -6.90
N VAL A 201 -6.06 -11.93 -7.67
CA VAL A 201 -5.03 -11.23 -8.43
C VAL A 201 -5.66 -10.31 -9.48
N LEU A 202 -6.61 -10.82 -10.28
CA LEU A 202 -7.33 -10.02 -11.26
C LEU A 202 -8.10 -8.86 -10.62
N GLY A 203 -8.82 -9.10 -9.51
CA GLY A 203 -9.55 -8.07 -8.81
C GLY A 203 -8.66 -6.98 -8.22
N ALA A 204 -7.49 -7.36 -7.70
CA ALA A 204 -6.51 -6.40 -7.19
C ALA A 204 -5.86 -5.56 -8.32
N ILE A 205 -5.64 -6.15 -9.50
CA ILE A 205 -5.20 -5.40 -10.68
C ILE A 205 -6.29 -4.42 -11.12
N LEU A 206 -7.55 -4.87 -11.21
CA LEU A 206 -8.68 -4.05 -11.64
C LEU A 206 -8.96 -2.89 -10.70
N ILE A 207 -8.88 -3.08 -9.37
CA ILE A 207 -9.12 -1.99 -8.41
C ILE A 207 -7.97 -0.97 -8.44
N ASN A 208 -6.73 -1.41 -8.64
CA ASN A 208 -5.59 -0.51 -8.83
C ASN A 208 -5.72 0.28 -10.14
N LEU A 209 -6.11 -0.39 -11.23
CA LEU A 209 -6.36 0.25 -12.51
C LEU A 209 -7.50 1.28 -12.41
N TYR A 210 -8.59 0.92 -11.73
CA TYR A 210 -9.70 1.83 -11.45
C TYR A 210 -9.23 3.06 -10.66
N GLY A 211 -8.43 2.87 -9.61
CA GLY A 211 -7.87 3.97 -8.84
C GLY A 211 -6.96 4.89 -9.67
N TYR A 212 -6.17 4.30 -10.57
CA TYR A 212 -5.32 5.03 -11.51
C TYR A 212 -6.11 5.85 -12.53
N LEU A 213 -7.15 5.25 -13.14
CA LEU A 213 -8.03 5.92 -14.11
C LEU A 213 -8.77 7.10 -13.49
N LEU A 214 -9.09 7.03 -12.20
CA LEU A 214 -9.67 8.12 -11.43
C LEU A 214 -8.63 9.16 -10.96
N SER A 215 -7.45 9.23 -11.57
CA SER A 215 -6.52 10.30 -11.30
C SER A 215 -6.98 11.61 -11.98
N PRO A 216 -6.98 12.75 -11.25
CA PRO A 216 -7.33 14.06 -11.78
C PRO A 216 -6.68 14.41 -13.13
N LYS A 217 -5.39 14.09 -13.27
CA LYS A 217 -4.59 14.38 -14.46
C LYS A 217 -5.09 13.60 -15.69
N LEU A 218 -5.40 12.32 -15.54
CA LEU A 218 -5.88 11.50 -16.65
C LEU A 218 -7.30 11.91 -17.07
N ILE A 219 -8.17 12.22 -16.11
CA ILE A 219 -9.53 12.68 -16.44
C ILE A 219 -9.49 14.01 -17.19
N GLN A 220 -8.61 14.92 -16.79
CA GLN A 220 -8.40 16.16 -17.52
C GLN A 220 -7.92 15.90 -18.96
N GLN A 221 -6.97 14.97 -19.14
CA GLN A 221 -6.41 14.62 -20.46
C GLN A 221 -7.40 13.86 -21.36
N ILE A 222 -8.28 13.03 -20.79
CA ILE A 222 -9.22 12.20 -21.56
C ILE A 222 -10.47 13.00 -21.97
N PHE A 223 -10.93 13.91 -21.12
CA PHE A 223 -12.23 14.59 -21.29
C PHE A 223 -12.12 16.07 -21.65
N ASP A 224 -10.91 16.62 -21.81
CA ASP A 224 -10.64 18.04 -22.14
C ASP A 224 -11.50 19.02 -21.31
N ILE A 225 -11.60 18.76 -20.01
CA ILE A 225 -12.53 19.48 -19.12
C ILE A 225 -12.06 20.93 -18.94
N PRO A 226 -12.96 21.94 -19.09
CA PRO A 226 -12.64 23.34 -18.80
C PRO A 226 -12.14 23.54 -17.38
N SER A 227 -11.15 24.41 -17.19
CA SER A 227 -10.50 24.68 -15.89
C SER A 227 -11.46 25.10 -14.76
N GLY A 228 -12.64 25.64 -15.09
CA GLY A 228 -13.67 26.02 -14.11
C GLY A 228 -14.45 24.85 -13.48
N THR A 229 -14.54 23.69 -14.14
CA THR A 229 -15.22 22.48 -13.61
C THR A 229 -14.23 21.42 -13.12
N LEU A 230 -12.94 21.57 -13.45
CA LEU A 230 -11.86 20.69 -13.04
C LEU A 230 -11.80 20.47 -11.53
N TYR A 231 -12.03 21.53 -10.74
CA TYR A 231 -12.03 21.43 -9.29
C TYR A 231 -13.08 20.43 -8.76
N ARG A 232 -14.31 20.50 -9.27
CA ARG A 232 -15.40 19.60 -8.85
C ARG A 232 -15.13 18.16 -9.25
N ALA A 233 -14.60 17.96 -10.47
CA ALA A 233 -14.18 16.64 -10.92
C ALA A 233 -13.07 16.07 -10.02
N ASN A 234 -12.07 16.88 -9.66
CA ASN A 234 -10.96 16.48 -8.80
C ASN A 234 -11.43 16.08 -7.40
N VAL A 235 -12.37 16.83 -6.81
CA VAL A 235 -12.97 16.48 -5.52
C VAL A 235 -13.68 15.13 -5.61
N LEU A 236 -14.54 14.93 -6.61
CA LEU A 236 -15.24 13.66 -6.81
C LEU A 236 -14.26 12.48 -6.99
N CYS A 237 -13.20 12.68 -7.77
CA CYS A 237 -12.16 11.68 -7.96
C CYS A 237 -11.39 11.38 -6.68
N GLY A 238 -11.14 12.40 -5.86
CA GLY A 238 -10.53 12.25 -4.54
C GLY A 238 -11.34 11.34 -3.61
N TRP A 239 -12.67 11.45 -3.65
CA TRP A 239 -13.59 10.63 -2.86
C TRP A 239 -13.85 9.23 -3.43
N LEU A 240 -13.85 9.06 -4.75
CA LEU A 240 -14.21 7.79 -5.38
C LEU A 240 -13.03 6.83 -5.52
N SER A 241 -11.81 7.34 -5.66
CA SER A 241 -10.64 6.52 -5.90
C SER A 241 -10.02 6.02 -4.60
N PRO A 242 -9.96 4.68 -4.37
CA PRO A 242 -9.24 4.13 -3.23
C PRO A 242 -7.75 4.51 -3.25
N LEU A 243 -7.17 4.70 -4.45
CA LEU A 243 -5.78 5.11 -4.60
C LEU A 243 -5.56 6.57 -4.16
N ASN A 244 -6.54 7.46 -4.41
CA ASN A 244 -6.45 8.86 -3.98
C ASN A 244 -6.53 8.97 -2.45
N HIS A 245 -7.36 8.14 -1.80
CA HIS A 245 -7.37 8.01 -0.34
C HIS A 245 -6.05 7.49 0.25
N ALA A 246 -5.22 6.80 -0.53
CA ALA A 246 -3.88 6.39 -0.11
C ALA A 246 -2.80 7.45 -0.41
N THR A 247 -3.10 8.40 -1.29
CA THR A 247 -2.17 9.42 -1.79
C THR A 247 -2.18 10.62 -0.86
N PHE A 248 -1.12 10.80 -0.07
CA PHE A 248 -1.07 11.82 0.96
C PHE A 248 -1.37 13.25 0.46
N PRO A 249 -0.81 13.71 -0.67
CA PRO A 249 -1.10 15.04 -1.21
C PRO A 249 -2.54 15.25 -1.74
N LEU A 250 -3.38 14.21 -1.80
CA LEU A 250 -4.78 14.31 -2.26
C LEU A 250 -5.79 14.40 -1.11
N HIS A 251 -5.31 14.79 0.08
CA HIS A 251 -6.15 15.04 1.26
C HIS A 251 -6.37 16.53 1.50
N ASN A 252 -7.45 16.84 2.22
CA ASN A 252 -7.73 18.21 2.63
C ASN A 252 -6.82 18.66 3.78
N PHE A 253 -6.25 19.85 3.61
CA PHE A 253 -5.43 20.54 4.59
C PHE A 253 -6.00 21.92 4.98
N GLY A 254 -7.33 22.10 4.87
CA GLY A 254 -8.06 23.31 5.28
C GLY A 254 -8.42 24.28 4.15
N TYR A 255 -8.06 23.95 2.91
CA TYR A 255 -8.25 24.84 1.75
C TYR A 255 -9.13 24.24 0.65
N ASP A 256 -9.49 22.95 0.73
CA ASP A 256 -10.18 22.22 -0.33
C ASP A 256 -11.29 21.30 0.22
N TYR A 257 -12.21 20.81 -0.63
CA TYR A 257 -13.27 19.85 -0.22
C TYR A 257 -12.86 18.37 -0.39
N LEU A 258 -11.56 18.09 -0.37
CA LEU A 258 -11.00 16.74 -0.43
C LEU A 258 -11.25 15.96 0.87
N PRO A 259 -11.15 14.62 0.88
CA PRO A 259 -11.24 13.86 2.11
C PRO A 259 -10.11 14.24 3.08
N GLU A 260 -10.43 14.40 4.36
CA GLU A 260 -9.42 14.54 5.41
C GLU A 260 -8.75 13.20 5.69
N ILE A 261 -7.52 13.22 6.19
CA ILE A 261 -6.73 12.01 6.43
C ILE A 261 -7.46 11.03 7.36
N TRP A 262 -8.11 11.53 8.42
CA TRP A 262 -8.85 10.67 9.34
C TRP A 262 -10.07 10.02 8.67
N MET A 263 -10.72 10.69 7.72
CA MET A 263 -11.86 10.14 6.97
C MET A 263 -11.41 8.97 6.12
N SER A 264 -10.27 9.11 5.42
CA SER A 264 -9.65 8.03 4.65
C SER A 264 -9.26 6.84 5.53
N VAL A 265 -8.68 7.11 6.71
CA VAL A 265 -8.34 6.06 7.68
C VAL A 265 -9.58 5.28 8.13
N VAL A 266 -10.65 5.98 8.51
CA VAL A 266 -11.91 5.35 8.93
C VAL A 266 -12.53 4.55 7.79
N LEU A 267 -12.52 5.09 6.57
CA LEU A 267 -13.05 4.43 5.38
C LEU A 267 -12.29 3.12 5.10
N PHE A 268 -10.95 3.14 5.12
CA PHE A 268 -10.16 1.92 4.93
C PHE A 268 -10.40 0.91 6.04
N LEU A 269 -10.43 1.32 7.30
CA LEU A 269 -10.69 0.41 8.42
C LEU A 269 -12.07 -0.24 8.31
N ALA A 270 -13.10 0.53 7.96
CA ALA A 270 -14.45 0.01 7.73
C ALA A 270 -14.50 -0.96 6.55
N ALA A 271 -13.85 -0.62 5.43
CA ALA A 271 -13.79 -1.47 4.24
C ALA A 271 -13.04 -2.78 4.52
N ILE A 272 -11.88 -2.72 5.20
CA ILE A 272 -11.11 -3.91 5.61
C ILE A 272 -11.96 -4.79 6.54
N ALA A 273 -12.60 -4.20 7.56
CA ALA A 273 -13.45 -4.94 8.48
C ALA A 273 -14.59 -5.65 7.74
N LEU A 274 -15.27 -4.96 6.81
CA LEU A 274 -16.31 -5.53 5.98
C LEU A 274 -15.79 -6.69 5.13
N LEU A 275 -14.66 -6.52 4.42
CA LEU A 275 -14.05 -7.55 3.59
C LEU A 275 -13.65 -8.79 4.40
N LEU A 276 -13.13 -8.61 5.61
CA LEU A 276 -12.77 -9.70 6.52
C LEU A 276 -14.01 -10.43 7.05
N ILE A 277 -15.09 -9.71 7.39
CA ILE A 277 -16.37 -10.31 7.80
C ILE A 277 -16.94 -11.14 6.64
N LEU A 278 -16.98 -10.59 5.43
CA LEU A 278 -17.44 -11.30 4.23
C LEU A 278 -16.58 -12.55 3.95
N SER A 279 -15.26 -12.44 4.14
CA SER A 279 -14.34 -13.58 4.01
C SER A 279 -14.66 -14.68 5.02
N ALA A 280 -14.95 -14.31 6.28
CA ALA A 280 -15.34 -15.24 7.32
C ALA A 280 -16.68 -15.94 7.04
N VAL A 281 -17.67 -15.21 6.50
CA VAL A 281 -18.95 -15.78 6.07
C VAL A 281 -18.73 -16.75 4.90
N ARG A 282 -17.93 -16.37 3.90
CA ARG A 282 -17.67 -17.21 2.72
C ARG A 282 -16.91 -18.49 3.09
N MET A 283 -15.99 -18.41 4.04
CA MET A 283 -15.21 -19.54 4.54
C MET A 283 -16.08 -20.66 5.12
N GLY A 284 -17.25 -20.31 5.70
CA GLY A 284 -18.21 -21.29 6.18
C GLY A 284 -18.69 -22.24 5.08
N LYS A 285 -18.81 -21.75 3.85
CA LYS A 285 -19.28 -22.48 2.66
C LYS A 285 -18.14 -22.89 1.72
N TYR A 286 -16.89 -22.79 2.15
CA TYR A 286 -15.74 -23.12 1.31
C TYR A 286 -15.49 -24.64 1.32
N ASN A 287 -15.38 -25.22 0.12
CA ASN A 287 -15.07 -26.63 -0.05
C ASN A 287 -13.57 -26.77 -0.28
N PHE A 288 -12.91 -27.53 0.58
CA PHE A 288 -11.50 -27.85 0.39
C PHE A 288 -11.41 -29.03 -0.59
N THR A 289 -10.90 -28.76 -1.78
CA THR A 289 -10.63 -29.82 -2.76
C THR A 289 -9.38 -30.57 -2.33
N PHE A 290 -9.53 -31.87 -2.08
CA PHE A 290 -8.41 -32.75 -1.74
C PHE A 290 -7.73 -33.16 -3.03
N ALA A 291 -6.52 -32.67 -3.30
CA ALA A 291 -5.68 -33.29 -4.31
C ALA A 291 -5.26 -34.66 -3.76
N GLN A 292 -5.93 -35.72 -4.20
CA GLN A 292 -5.40 -37.06 -4.06
C GLN A 292 -4.11 -37.09 -4.87
N VAL A 293 -3.01 -37.46 -4.19
CA VAL A 293 -1.78 -37.84 -4.89
C VAL A 293 -2.15 -39.14 -5.58
N GLU A 294 -2.32 -39.12 -6.91
CA GLU A 294 -2.29 -40.34 -7.70
C GLU A 294 -0.90 -40.94 -7.51
N GLU A 295 -0.86 -42.14 -6.91
CA GLU A 295 0.35 -42.94 -6.67
C GLU A 295 1.03 -43.35 -7.98
#